data_AF-T1PGP5-F1
#
_entry.id   AF-T1PGP5-F1
#
_cell.length_a   1.000
_cell.length_b   1.000
_cell.length_c   1.000
_cell.angle_alpha   90.00
_cell.angle_beta   90.00
_cell.angle_gamma   90.00
#
_symmetry.space_group_name_H-M   'P 1'
#
loop_
_entity.id
_entity.type
_entity.pdbx_description
1 polymer ?
#
loop_
_entity_poly.entity_id
_entity_poly.type
_entity_poly.pdbx_seq_one_letter_code
_entity_poly.pdbx_strand_id
1 'polypeptide(L)'
;MKGNMGRTRRFSVMSVTGNGNGLAGFATAKAPEARTALRKSKNRAGQKLMKFELCDNRTVFHDFYCAFGKTKIFVSKKPEGYGLVCHRGIQTICKVLGIKDLHAKVVGSTNIQHIVKAFFIGLLQQRTHDQIAEEKKLHLVEFSNDKNGLPNVRAFAKDCRKPEEIAKDEIMDFTQYVLGDKIVLKKKKFEPFYTNTVGHQLYLRKRDPLRNQEQVKIDMLVNYNKIGSFLTDKDIQ
;
A
#
# COMPACT_ATOMS: atom_id res chain seq x y z
N MET A 1 -38.34 -15.35 -16.20
CA MET A 1 -39.68 -15.07 -16.75
C MET A 1 -40.69 -15.21 -15.64
N LYS A 2 -41.74 -14.40 -15.63
CA LYS A 2 -42.94 -14.70 -14.86
C LYS A 2 -43.97 -15.30 -15.82
N GLY A 3 -44.66 -16.36 -15.42
CA GLY A 3 -45.67 -17.02 -16.28
C GLY A 3 -46.70 -16.03 -16.83
N ASN A 4 -47.13 -15.06 -16.01
CA ASN A 4 -48.23 -14.15 -16.37
C ASN A 4 -47.75 -12.82 -17.00
N MET A 5 -46.49 -12.44 -16.81
CA MET A 5 -45.96 -11.09 -17.16
C MET A 5 -44.74 -11.15 -18.09
N GLY A 6 -44.43 -12.33 -18.63
CA GLY A 6 -43.29 -12.54 -19.52
C GLY A 6 -41.95 -12.06 -18.93
N ARG A 7 -41.20 -11.28 -19.70
CA ARG A 7 -39.89 -10.71 -19.31
C ARG A 7 -40.08 -9.38 -18.58
N THR A 8 -40.04 -9.43 -17.25
CA THR A 8 -40.09 -8.21 -16.42
C THR A 8 -38.69 -7.60 -16.21
N ARG A 9 -38.55 -6.29 -16.43
CA ARG A 9 -37.32 -5.54 -16.15
C ARG A 9 -37.20 -5.21 -14.65
N ARG A 10 -35.99 -5.31 -14.10
CA ARG A 10 -35.63 -4.83 -12.76
C ARG A 10 -34.28 -4.15 -12.80
N PHE A 11 -34.12 -3.12 -11.98
CA PHE A 11 -32.84 -2.44 -11.79
C PHE A 11 -32.11 -3.03 -10.60
N SER A 12 -30.80 -3.24 -10.75
CA SER A 12 -29.90 -3.65 -9.68
C SER A 12 -28.89 -2.54 -9.46
N VAL A 13 -28.86 -2.01 -8.24
CA VAL A 13 -27.94 -0.92 -7.85
C VAL A 13 -27.06 -1.41 -6.72
N MET A 14 -25.78 -1.06 -6.79
CA MET A 14 -24.82 -1.21 -5.69
C MET A 14 -24.40 0.18 -5.24
N SER A 15 -24.44 0.41 -3.93
CA SER A 15 -24.04 1.70 -3.35
C SER A 15 -23.03 1.47 -2.23
N VAL A 16 -22.13 2.43 -2.09
CA VAL A 16 -21.16 2.52 -0.99
C VAL A 16 -21.46 3.81 -0.25
N THR A 17 -21.51 3.74 1.08
CA THR A 17 -21.75 4.86 1.98
C THR A 17 -20.63 4.90 3.01
N GLY A 18 -20.21 6.08 3.43
CA GLY A 18 -19.16 6.25 4.45
C GLY A 18 -19.02 7.70 4.88
N ASN A 19 -18.24 7.92 5.94
CA ASN A 19 -18.10 9.19 6.63
C ASN A 19 -16.78 9.93 6.34
N GLY A 20 -15.92 9.38 5.47
CA GLY A 20 -14.60 9.94 5.20
C GLY A 20 -13.56 9.75 6.32
N ASN A 21 -13.94 9.10 7.43
CA ASN A 21 -13.09 8.89 8.61
C ASN A 21 -12.99 7.40 8.93
N GLY A 22 -12.66 6.58 7.93
CA GLY A 22 -12.43 5.14 8.09
C GLY A 22 -13.69 4.29 8.29
N LEU A 23 -14.89 4.84 8.21
CA LEU A 23 -16.13 4.07 8.36
C LEU A 23 -16.90 4.03 7.05
N ALA A 24 -17.12 2.83 6.51
CA ALA A 24 -17.87 2.65 5.28
C ALA A 24 -18.62 1.31 5.23
N GLY A 25 -19.66 1.27 4.41
CA GLY A 25 -20.45 0.08 4.15
C GLY A 25 -20.92 0.06 2.70
N PHE A 26 -21.24 -1.12 2.20
CA PHE A 26 -21.81 -1.28 0.87
C PHE A 26 -23.01 -2.22 0.90
N ALA A 27 -23.93 -2.00 -0.03
CA ALA A 27 -25.05 -2.90 -0.22
C ALA A 27 -25.47 -2.97 -1.68
N THR A 28 -26.19 -4.05 -2.01
CA THR A 28 -26.86 -4.21 -3.29
C THR A 28 -28.37 -4.29 -3.05
N ALA A 29 -29.14 -3.65 -3.91
CA ALA A 29 -30.58 -3.71 -3.90
C ALA A 29 -31.13 -3.83 -5.31
N LYS A 30 -32.27 -4.52 -5.43
CA LYS A 30 -33.00 -4.70 -6.69
C LYS A 30 -34.42 -4.18 -6.53
N ALA A 31 -34.92 -3.43 -7.51
CA ALA A 31 -36.29 -2.95 -7.54
C ALA A 31 -36.81 -2.75 -8.97
N PRO A 32 -38.13 -2.63 -9.19
CA PRO A 32 -38.70 -2.32 -10.50
C PRO A 32 -38.32 -0.93 -11.02
N GLU A 33 -38.15 0.06 -10.13
CA GLU A 33 -37.77 1.43 -10.48
C GLU A 33 -36.33 1.75 -9.99
N ALA A 34 -35.60 2.58 -10.73
CA ALA A 34 -34.22 2.92 -10.39
C ALA A 34 -34.08 3.71 -9.07
N ARG A 35 -34.94 4.71 -8.84
CA ARG A 35 -34.90 5.54 -7.61
C ARG A 35 -35.19 4.71 -6.36
N THR A 36 -36.15 3.80 -6.44
CA THR A 36 -36.47 2.91 -5.32
C THR A 36 -35.34 1.92 -5.04
N ALA A 37 -34.66 1.39 -6.08
CA ALA A 37 -33.47 0.56 -5.91
C ALA A 37 -32.33 1.33 -5.22
N LEU A 38 -32.07 2.57 -5.64
CA LEU A 38 -31.03 3.42 -5.05
C LEU A 38 -31.31 3.71 -3.56
N ARG A 39 -32.54 4.12 -3.22
CA ARG A 39 -32.95 4.38 -1.83
C ARG A 39 -32.75 3.14 -0.95
N LYS A 40 -33.19 1.97 -1.43
CA LYS A 40 -33.00 0.69 -0.73
C LYS A 40 -31.53 0.35 -0.53
N SER A 41 -30.71 0.56 -1.57
CA SER A 41 -29.28 0.30 -1.53
C SER A 41 -28.57 1.21 -0.52
N LYS A 42 -28.84 2.52 -0.55
CA LYS A 42 -28.25 3.51 0.37
C LYS A 42 -28.59 3.19 1.83
N ASN A 43 -29.87 2.98 2.14
CA ASN A 43 -30.31 2.70 3.51
C ASN A 43 -29.70 1.39 4.04
N ARG A 44 -29.65 0.35 3.20
CA ARG A 44 -29.04 -0.93 3.59
C ARG A 44 -27.52 -0.83 3.76
N ALA A 45 -26.83 -0.02 2.95
CA ALA A 45 -25.40 0.21 3.10
C ALA A 45 -25.09 0.94 4.43
N GLY A 46 -25.93 1.92 4.81
CA GLY A 46 -25.82 2.62 6.09
C GLY A 46 -26.09 1.74 7.32
N GLN A 47 -26.79 0.62 7.17
CA GLN A 47 -26.98 -0.36 8.25
C GLN A 47 -25.81 -1.35 8.37
N LYS A 48 -24.95 -1.45 7.34
CA LYS A 48 -23.86 -2.43 7.26
C LYS A 48 -22.51 -1.72 7.19
N LEU A 49 -22.29 -0.82 8.14
CA LEU A 49 -21.05 -0.07 8.25
C LEU A 49 -19.98 -0.92 8.93
N MET A 50 -18.77 -0.83 8.40
CA MET A 50 -17.58 -1.45 8.92
C MET A 50 -16.57 -0.35 9.21
N LYS A 51 -15.83 -0.50 10.32
CA LYS A 51 -14.71 0.37 10.66
C LYS A 51 -13.43 -0.19 10.05
N PHE A 52 -12.68 0.68 9.40
CA PHE A 52 -11.39 0.42 8.79
C PHE A 52 -10.37 1.35 9.40
N GLU A 53 -9.19 0.82 9.66
CA GLU A 53 -8.12 1.57 10.27
C GLU A 53 -7.21 2.17 9.19
N LEU A 54 -6.98 3.48 9.31
CA LEU A 54 -6.22 4.26 8.37
C LEU A 54 -4.90 4.69 9.01
N CYS A 55 -3.79 4.42 8.31
CA CYS A 55 -2.48 4.92 8.69
C CYS A 55 -2.43 6.42 8.38
N ASP A 56 -2.07 7.21 9.40
CA ASP A 56 -1.97 8.68 9.35
C ASP A 56 -3.26 9.35 8.83
N ASN A 57 -4.43 8.71 9.04
CA ASN A 57 -5.73 9.12 8.50
C ASN A 57 -5.74 9.35 6.97
N ARG A 58 -4.82 8.71 6.23
CA ARG A 58 -4.57 9.01 4.81
C ARG A 58 -4.44 7.77 3.93
N THR A 59 -3.76 6.72 4.39
CA THR A 59 -3.39 5.54 3.59
C THR A 59 -3.61 4.23 4.37
N VAL A 60 -3.39 3.09 3.73
CA VAL A 60 -3.32 1.76 4.35
C VAL A 60 -1.98 1.58 5.12
N PHE A 61 -1.95 0.68 6.11
CA PHE A 61 -0.78 0.41 6.96
C PHE A 61 0.36 -0.27 6.20
N HIS A 62 0.01 -1.22 5.32
CA HIS A 62 0.97 -2.04 4.60
C HIS A 62 0.42 -2.44 3.23
N ASP A 63 1.30 -2.97 2.38
CA ASP A 63 0.92 -3.60 1.12
C ASP A 63 0.14 -4.88 1.42
N PHE A 64 -0.89 -5.18 0.63
CA PHE A 64 -1.63 -6.42 0.79
C PHE A 64 -2.20 -6.94 -0.52
N TYR A 65 -2.45 -8.25 -0.50
CA TYR A 65 -3.13 -8.97 -1.56
C TYR A 65 -4.50 -9.40 -1.07
N CYS A 66 -5.54 -9.11 -1.86
CA CYS A 66 -6.87 -9.64 -1.59
C CYS A 66 -7.51 -10.20 -2.86
N ALA A 67 -8.42 -11.16 -2.68
CA ALA A 67 -9.13 -11.78 -3.77
C ALA A 67 -10.57 -12.09 -3.39
N PHE A 68 -11.46 -11.99 -4.38
CA PHE A 68 -12.83 -12.47 -4.25
C PHE A 68 -13.27 -13.09 -5.57
N GLY A 69 -13.59 -14.39 -5.54
CA GLY A 69 -13.80 -15.18 -6.76
C GLY A 69 -12.57 -15.14 -7.68
N LYS A 70 -12.76 -14.80 -8.95
CA LYS A 70 -11.68 -14.67 -9.95
C LYS A 70 -11.05 -13.26 -10.01
N THR A 71 -11.44 -12.37 -9.09
CA THR A 71 -10.91 -11.00 -9.03
C THR A 71 -9.79 -10.96 -8.00
N LYS A 72 -8.59 -10.58 -8.45
CA LYS A 72 -7.40 -10.41 -7.60
C LYS A 72 -7.05 -8.93 -7.54
N ILE A 73 -6.71 -8.41 -6.37
CA ILE A 73 -6.33 -7.01 -6.17
C ILE A 73 -5.03 -6.98 -5.40
N PHE A 74 -4.07 -6.24 -5.94
CA PHE A 74 -2.80 -5.93 -5.30
C PHE A 74 -2.83 -4.47 -4.90
N VAL A 75 -2.71 -4.22 -3.60
CA VAL A 75 -2.74 -2.88 -3.01
C VAL A 75 -1.37 -2.56 -2.46
N SER A 76 -0.87 -1.38 -2.80
CA SER A 76 0.38 -0.85 -2.28
C SER A 76 0.15 0.48 -1.57
N LYS A 77 0.75 0.61 -0.39
CA LYS A 77 0.85 1.85 0.37
C LYS A 77 1.68 2.86 -0.41
N LYS A 78 1.32 4.14 -0.31
CA LYS A 78 2.02 5.24 -1.00
C LYS A 78 2.29 6.43 -0.08
N PRO A 79 3.40 7.17 -0.32
CA PRO A 79 3.73 8.37 0.43
C PRO A 79 2.70 9.48 0.17
N GLU A 80 2.85 10.59 0.87
CA GLU A 80 1.97 11.75 0.73
C GLU A 80 2.14 12.40 -0.64
N GLY A 81 1.02 12.87 -1.22
CA GLY A 81 1.01 13.54 -2.52
C GLY A 81 1.00 12.62 -3.74
N TYR A 82 0.91 11.30 -3.56
CA TYR A 82 0.83 10.34 -4.67
C TYR A 82 -0.56 10.30 -5.33
N GLY A 83 -1.61 10.48 -4.54
CA GLY A 83 -3.01 10.40 -4.97
C GLY A 83 -3.55 8.97 -5.15
N LEU A 84 -4.74 8.87 -5.75
CA LEU A 84 -5.44 7.60 -5.96
C LEU A 84 -5.22 7.04 -7.37
N VAL A 85 -4.24 6.16 -7.52
CA VAL A 85 -3.96 5.44 -8.78
C VAL A 85 -4.53 4.03 -8.69
N CYS A 86 -5.81 3.89 -8.98
CA CYS A 86 -6.51 2.61 -8.89
C CYS A 86 -7.73 2.56 -9.81
N HIS A 87 -8.40 1.39 -9.87
CA HIS A 87 -9.63 1.23 -10.64
C HIS A 87 -10.74 2.18 -10.15
N ARG A 88 -11.56 2.74 -11.05
CA ARG A 88 -12.61 3.72 -10.75
C ARG A 88 -13.49 3.38 -9.54
N GLY A 89 -13.86 2.11 -9.39
CA GLY A 89 -14.68 1.64 -8.26
C GLY A 89 -13.95 1.75 -6.93
N ILE A 90 -12.66 1.42 -6.92
CA ILE A 90 -11.80 1.53 -5.73
C ILE A 90 -11.57 3.01 -5.42
N GLN A 91 -11.35 3.85 -6.43
CA GLN A 91 -11.22 5.31 -6.23
C GLN A 91 -12.45 5.90 -5.51
N THR A 92 -13.66 5.53 -5.93
CA THR A 92 -14.89 5.98 -5.24
C THR A 92 -14.95 5.47 -3.81
N ILE A 93 -14.58 4.22 -3.56
CA ILE A 93 -14.54 3.66 -2.20
C ILE A 93 -13.52 4.43 -1.33
N CYS A 94 -12.31 4.66 -1.82
CA CYS A 94 -11.26 5.38 -1.12
C CYS A 94 -11.71 6.79 -0.73
N LYS A 95 -12.36 7.52 -1.65
CA LYS A 95 -12.93 8.85 -1.37
C LYS A 95 -13.98 8.82 -0.26
N VAL A 96 -14.83 7.78 -0.24
CA VAL A 96 -15.88 7.60 0.77
C VAL A 96 -15.31 7.16 2.13
N LEU A 97 -14.19 6.42 2.12
CA LEU A 97 -13.47 5.99 3.32
C LEU A 97 -12.58 7.07 3.93
N GLY A 98 -12.06 8.00 3.12
CA GLY A 98 -11.04 8.97 3.53
C GLY A 98 -9.61 8.61 3.13
N ILE A 99 -9.42 7.56 2.32
CA ILE A 99 -8.09 7.21 1.79
C ILE A 99 -7.75 8.20 0.67
N LYS A 100 -6.63 8.92 0.83
CA LYS A 100 -6.17 9.93 -0.14
C LYS A 100 -5.12 9.38 -1.09
N ASP A 101 -4.29 8.45 -0.64
CA ASP A 101 -3.16 7.95 -1.41
C ASP A 101 -3.13 6.43 -1.41
N LEU A 102 -3.14 5.85 -2.60
CA LEU A 102 -3.15 4.40 -2.78
C LEU A 102 -2.80 4.07 -4.21
N HIS A 103 -2.00 3.01 -4.39
CA HIS A 103 -1.92 2.33 -5.67
C HIS A 103 -2.62 0.97 -5.56
N ALA A 104 -3.57 0.69 -6.44
CA ALA A 104 -4.20 -0.62 -6.48
C ALA A 104 -4.41 -1.13 -7.90
N LYS A 105 -3.90 -2.33 -8.17
CA LYS A 105 -4.02 -3.01 -9.45
C LYS A 105 -4.97 -4.20 -9.33
N VAL A 106 -6.03 -4.18 -10.15
CA VAL A 106 -6.94 -5.31 -10.33
C VAL A 106 -6.39 -6.21 -11.43
N VAL A 107 -6.38 -7.52 -11.17
CA VAL A 107 -5.94 -8.58 -12.09
C VAL A 107 -7.03 -9.65 -12.17
N GLY A 108 -7.28 -10.18 -13.36
CA GLY A 108 -8.32 -11.18 -13.60
C GLY A 108 -9.67 -10.54 -13.94
N SER A 109 -10.74 -10.96 -13.26
CA SER A 109 -12.09 -10.46 -13.55
C SER A 109 -12.27 -9.01 -13.08
N THR A 110 -12.95 -8.19 -13.90
CA THR A 110 -13.21 -6.77 -13.61
C THR A 110 -14.66 -6.51 -13.15
N ASN A 111 -15.35 -7.55 -12.64
CA ASN A 111 -16.71 -7.39 -12.10
C ASN A 111 -16.69 -6.48 -10.87
N ILE A 112 -17.40 -5.35 -10.96
CA ILE A 112 -17.43 -4.33 -9.91
C ILE A 112 -17.88 -4.86 -8.54
N GLN A 113 -18.85 -5.78 -8.50
CA GLN A 113 -19.32 -6.33 -7.23
C GLN A 113 -18.25 -7.15 -6.52
N HIS A 114 -17.42 -7.86 -7.28
CA HIS A 114 -16.31 -8.62 -6.74
C HIS A 114 -15.14 -7.72 -6.36
N ILE A 115 -14.87 -6.68 -7.14
CA ILE A 115 -13.85 -5.67 -6.80
C ILE A 115 -14.17 -5.03 -5.44
N VAL A 116 -15.41 -4.56 -5.25
CA VAL A 116 -15.82 -3.94 -3.97
C VAL A 116 -15.68 -4.92 -2.82
N LYS A 117 -16.18 -6.15 -2.95
CA LYS A 117 -16.06 -7.17 -1.90
C LYS A 117 -14.61 -7.53 -1.57
N ALA A 118 -13.79 -7.78 -2.59
CA ALA A 118 -12.37 -8.10 -2.41
C ALA A 118 -11.63 -6.97 -1.69
N PHE A 119 -11.88 -5.72 -2.10
CA PHE A 119 -11.21 -4.58 -1.51
C PHE A 119 -11.58 -4.39 -0.03
N PHE A 120 -12.87 -4.51 0.30
CA PHE A 120 -13.34 -4.46 1.68
C PHE A 120 -12.75 -5.59 2.54
N ILE A 121 -12.67 -6.83 2.01
CA ILE A 121 -12.03 -7.96 2.71
C ILE A 121 -10.55 -7.65 2.98
N GLY A 122 -9.83 -7.11 2.00
CA GLY A 122 -8.42 -6.76 2.15
C GLY A 122 -8.19 -5.70 3.24
N LEU A 123 -9.04 -4.66 3.27
CA LEU A 123 -8.96 -3.63 4.31
C LEU A 123 -9.30 -4.17 5.71
N LEU A 124 -10.20 -5.15 5.83
CA LEU A 124 -10.50 -5.80 7.12
C LEU A 124 -9.35 -6.69 7.62
N GLN A 125 -8.56 -7.25 6.72
CA GLN A 125 -7.43 -8.14 7.05
C GLN A 125 -6.13 -7.38 7.32
N GLN A 126 -6.15 -6.05 7.20
CA GLN A 126 -5.01 -5.19 7.46
C GLN A 126 -4.65 -5.24 8.95
N ARG A 127 -3.36 -5.35 9.25
CA ARG A 127 -2.83 -5.31 10.62
C ARG A 127 -2.29 -3.92 10.91
N THR A 128 -2.53 -3.41 12.12
CA THR A 128 -1.92 -2.14 12.55
C THR A 128 -0.45 -2.32 12.89
N HIS A 129 0.29 -1.22 12.91
CA HIS A 129 1.67 -1.23 13.38
C HIS A 129 1.79 -1.74 14.82
N ASP A 130 0.85 -1.36 15.69
CA ASP A 130 0.83 -1.78 17.09
C ASP A 130 0.58 -3.29 17.22
N GLN A 131 -0.39 -3.83 16.47
CA GLN A 131 -0.66 -5.27 16.43
C GLN A 131 0.56 -6.07 15.99
N ILE A 132 1.29 -5.59 14.97
CA ILE A 132 2.49 -6.25 14.47
C ILE A 132 3.63 -6.18 15.51
N ALA A 133 3.80 -5.03 16.16
CA ALA A 133 4.81 -4.84 17.20
C ALA A 133 4.55 -5.75 18.41
N GLU A 134 3.30 -5.88 18.84
CA GLU A 134 2.89 -6.76 19.95
C GLU A 134 3.03 -8.25 19.58
N GLU A 135 2.62 -8.65 18.38
CA GLU A 135 2.73 -10.03 17.89
C GLU A 135 4.19 -10.49 17.84
N LYS A 136 5.08 -9.64 17.33
CA LYS A 136 6.52 -9.91 17.24
C LYS A 136 7.28 -9.57 18.51
N LYS A 137 6.67 -8.87 19.47
CA LYS A 137 7.33 -8.36 20.68
C LYS A 137 8.60 -7.56 20.36
N LEU A 138 8.53 -6.70 19.33
CA LEU A 138 9.64 -5.87 18.86
C LEU A 138 9.13 -4.50 18.43
N HIS A 139 9.98 -3.47 18.55
CA HIS A 139 9.65 -2.13 18.07
C HIS A 139 9.62 -2.10 16.54
N LEU A 140 8.60 -1.45 15.97
CA LEU A 140 8.53 -1.24 14.52
C LEU A 140 9.25 0.06 14.17
N VAL A 141 10.31 -0.05 13.37
CA VAL A 141 11.12 1.09 12.91
C VAL A 141 10.91 1.31 11.42
N GLU A 142 10.58 2.54 11.06
CA GLU A 142 10.49 3.02 9.69
C GLU A 142 11.77 3.78 9.32
N PHE A 143 12.35 3.43 8.18
CA PHE A 143 13.42 4.19 7.54
C PHE A 143 12.84 4.93 6.34
N SER A 144 12.92 6.26 6.34
CA SER A 144 12.49 7.09 5.22
C SER A 144 13.63 7.94 4.70
N ASN A 145 13.71 8.09 3.38
CA ASN A 145 14.65 9.00 2.73
C ASN A 145 14.39 10.46 3.13
N ASP A 146 13.13 10.82 3.40
CA ASP A 146 12.75 12.18 3.83
C ASP A 146 13.41 12.57 5.17
N LYS A 147 13.76 11.56 5.98
CA LYS A 147 14.42 11.73 7.28
C LYS A 147 15.90 11.34 7.21
N ASN A 148 16.54 11.43 6.04
CA ASN A 148 17.93 11.06 5.81
C ASN A 148 18.28 9.61 6.24
N GLY A 149 17.30 8.70 6.22
CA GLY A 149 17.50 7.32 6.66
C GLY A 149 17.62 7.15 8.18
N LEU A 150 17.28 8.17 8.97
CA LEU A 150 17.23 8.05 10.43
C LEU A 150 16.09 7.11 10.86
N PRO A 151 16.31 6.27 11.90
CA PRO A 151 15.29 5.36 12.39
C PRO A 151 14.13 6.12 13.04
N ASN A 152 12.92 5.92 12.55
CA ASN A 152 11.70 6.46 13.12
C ASN A 152 10.84 5.34 13.72
N VAL A 153 10.72 5.29 15.05
CA VAL A 153 9.90 4.26 15.71
C VAL A 153 8.42 4.57 15.48
N ARG A 154 7.71 3.69 14.77
CA ARG A 154 6.29 3.84 14.43
C ARG A 154 5.37 3.21 15.47
N ALA A 155 5.79 2.11 16.10
CA ALA A 155 5.03 1.44 17.14
C ALA A 155 5.98 0.83 18.17
N PHE A 156 5.57 0.90 19.44
CA PHE A 156 6.31 0.33 20.55
C PHE A 156 5.68 -0.97 21.01
N ALA A 157 6.47 -2.04 21.11
CA ALA A 157 6.05 -3.23 21.85
C ALA A 157 6.16 -2.98 23.35
N LYS A 158 5.18 -3.43 24.13
CA LYS A 158 5.19 -3.33 25.60
C LYS A 158 6.30 -4.20 26.20
N ASP A 159 6.34 -5.46 25.78
CA ASP A 159 7.39 -6.40 26.14
C ASP A 159 8.28 -6.64 24.91
N CYS A 160 9.52 -6.19 24.97
CA CYS A 160 10.47 -6.32 23.87
C CYS A 160 11.38 -7.54 24.08
N ARG A 161 11.44 -8.43 23.08
CA ARG A 161 12.36 -9.57 23.07
C ARG A 161 13.80 -9.10 23.03
N LYS A 162 14.69 -9.86 23.69
CA LYS A 162 16.14 -9.63 23.57
C LYS A 162 16.66 -10.17 22.23
N PRO A 163 17.81 -9.67 21.73
CA PRO A 163 18.41 -10.15 20.49
C PRO A 163 18.69 -11.66 20.49
N GLU A 164 18.97 -12.24 21.66
CA GLU A 164 19.25 -13.66 21.85
C GLU A 164 18.02 -14.57 21.64
N GLU A 165 16.81 -14.03 21.83
CA GLU A 165 15.55 -14.77 21.70
C GLU A 165 15.01 -14.76 20.26
N ILE A 166 15.67 -14.02 19.36
CA ILE A 166 15.28 -13.92 17.96
C ILE A 166 15.94 -15.08 17.21
N ALA A 167 15.12 -15.96 16.62
CA ALA A 167 15.63 -17.03 15.78
C ALA A 167 16.33 -16.44 14.56
N LYS A 168 17.47 -17.03 14.16
CA LYS A 168 18.24 -16.56 13.00
C LYS A 168 17.47 -16.61 11.69
N ASP A 169 16.53 -17.55 11.58
CA ASP A 169 15.71 -17.77 10.38
C ASP A 169 14.40 -16.96 10.40
N GLU A 170 14.19 -16.11 11.42
CA GLU A 170 12.97 -15.31 11.55
C GLU A 170 12.94 -14.17 10.50
N ILE A 171 11.80 -14.03 9.80
CA ILE A 171 11.60 -12.95 8.85
C ILE A 171 11.37 -11.64 9.63
N MET A 172 12.33 -10.72 9.47
CA MET A 172 12.32 -9.39 10.09
C MET A 172 11.88 -8.29 9.12
N ASP A 173 11.93 -8.54 7.80
CA ASP A 173 11.41 -7.60 6.81
C ASP A 173 9.89 -7.49 6.94
N PHE A 174 9.43 -6.30 7.30
CA PHE A 174 8.02 -5.95 7.44
C PHE A 174 7.19 -6.32 6.21
N THR A 175 7.72 -6.07 5.01
CA THR A 175 6.96 -6.29 3.77
C THR A 175 6.76 -7.77 3.49
N GLN A 176 7.78 -8.60 3.74
CA GLN A 176 7.71 -10.04 3.57
C GLN A 176 6.82 -10.68 4.64
N TYR A 177 6.93 -10.22 5.88
CA TYR A 177 6.12 -10.70 6.99
C TYR A 177 4.62 -10.52 6.74
N VAL A 178 4.21 -9.30 6.36
CA VAL A 178 2.81 -8.95 6.10
C VAL A 178 2.22 -9.75 4.94
N LEU A 179 3.01 -10.04 3.90
CA LEU A 179 2.53 -10.73 2.72
C LEU A 179 2.43 -12.26 2.90
N GLY A 180 2.80 -12.79 4.07
CA GLY A 180 2.70 -14.22 4.40
C GLY A 180 3.54 -15.06 3.45
N ASP A 181 4.85 -14.80 3.42
CA ASP A 181 5.88 -15.46 2.60
C ASP A 181 5.71 -15.30 1.08
N LYS A 182 4.74 -14.50 0.63
CA LYS A 182 4.60 -14.15 -0.77
C LYS A 182 5.58 -13.04 -1.12
N ILE A 183 6.45 -13.34 -2.08
CA ILE A 183 7.39 -12.36 -2.62
C ILE A 183 6.72 -11.60 -3.76
N VAL A 184 6.77 -10.27 -3.71
CA VAL A 184 6.37 -9.45 -4.85
C VAL A 184 7.42 -9.59 -5.95
N LEU A 185 7.05 -10.19 -7.08
CA LEU A 185 7.94 -10.30 -8.24
C LEU A 185 8.28 -8.89 -8.77
N LYS A 186 9.50 -8.43 -8.51
CA LYS A 186 10.05 -7.23 -9.13
C LYS A 186 10.46 -7.56 -10.56
N LYS A 187 9.68 -7.10 -11.54
CA LYS A 187 10.08 -7.22 -12.95
C LYS A 187 11.37 -6.43 -13.17
N LYS A 188 12.38 -7.04 -13.81
CA LYS A 188 13.59 -6.33 -14.25
C LYS A 188 13.14 -5.15 -15.12
N LYS A 189 13.62 -3.93 -14.81
CA LYS A 189 13.39 -2.78 -15.69
C LYS A 189 14.03 -3.10 -17.03
N PHE A 190 13.28 -2.95 -18.12
CA PHE A 190 13.84 -3.09 -19.46
C PHE A 190 14.95 -2.05 -19.61
N GLU A 191 16.12 -2.51 -20.00
CA GLU A 191 17.24 -1.62 -20.29
C GLU A 191 16.82 -0.72 -21.47
N PRO A 192 17.07 0.60 -21.38
CA PRO A 192 16.82 1.49 -22.50
C PRO A 192 17.55 1.01 -23.76
N PHE A 193 17.01 1.32 -24.95
CA PHE A 193 17.60 0.87 -26.21
C PHE A 193 19.07 1.30 -26.40
N TYR A 194 19.49 2.39 -25.75
CA TYR A 194 20.82 2.96 -25.89
C TYR A 194 21.88 2.35 -24.96
N THR A 195 21.52 1.44 -24.04
CA THR A 195 22.45 0.92 -23.04
C THR A 195 23.67 0.22 -23.67
N ASN A 196 23.49 -0.43 -24.82
CA ASN A 196 24.55 -1.13 -25.56
C ASN A 196 25.27 -0.27 -26.61
N THR A 197 24.94 1.02 -26.70
CA THR A 197 25.61 1.91 -27.68
C THR A 197 26.99 2.32 -27.19
N VAL A 198 27.96 2.43 -28.10
CA VAL A 198 29.34 2.85 -27.80
C VAL A 198 29.37 4.20 -27.09
N GLY A 199 28.53 5.15 -27.52
CA GLY A 199 28.42 6.47 -26.90
C GLY A 199 27.98 6.40 -25.43
N HIS A 200 27.01 5.54 -25.10
CA HIS A 200 26.57 5.36 -23.72
C HIS A 200 27.63 4.68 -22.85
N GLN A 201 28.35 3.69 -23.37
CA GLN A 201 29.46 3.06 -22.65
C GLN A 201 30.59 4.05 -22.36
N LEU A 202 30.94 4.92 -23.33
CA LEU A 202 31.91 5.99 -23.13
C LEU A 202 31.44 6.99 -22.07
N TYR A 203 30.16 7.36 -22.08
CA TYR A 203 29.54 8.21 -21.05
C TYR A 203 29.63 7.59 -19.66
N LEU A 204 29.29 6.30 -19.51
CA LEU A 204 29.40 5.58 -18.25
C LEU A 204 30.85 5.55 -17.76
N ARG A 205 31.82 5.24 -18.65
CA ARG A 205 33.25 5.25 -18.30
C ARG A 205 33.73 6.62 -17.82
N LYS A 206 33.22 7.71 -18.41
CA LYS A 206 33.52 9.08 -17.96
C LYS A 206 32.88 9.43 -16.62
N ARG A 207 31.69 8.88 -16.30
CA ARG A 207 30.99 9.12 -15.02
C ARG A 207 31.43 8.20 -13.89
N ASP A 208 32.03 7.05 -14.18
CA ASP A 208 32.36 6.03 -13.18
C ASP A 208 33.20 6.57 -12.01
N PRO A 209 34.20 7.46 -12.21
CA PRO A 209 34.95 8.07 -11.10
C PRO A 209 34.09 8.93 -10.15
N LEU A 210 32.95 9.44 -10.62
CA LEU A 210 32.07 10.34 -9.87
C LEU A 210 30.87 9.60 -9.25
N ARG A 211 30.65 8.32 -9.59
CA ARG A 211 29.42 7.58 -9.25
C ARG A 211 29.16 7.48 -7.75
N ASN A 212 30.21 7.33 -6.95
CA ASN A 212 30.10 7.11 -5.51
C ASN A 212 30.22 8.40 -4.69
N GLN A 213 30.32 9.58 -5.30
CA GLN A 213 30.58 10.82 -4.57
C GLN A 213 29.49 11.17 -3.54
N GLU A 214 28.22 10.94 -3.84
CA GLU A 214 27.13 11.17 -2.87
C GLU A 214 27.23 10.21 -1.68
N GLN A 215 27.48 8.92 -1.94
CA GLN A 215 27.63 7.92 -0.90
C GLN A 215 28.81 8.27 0.03
N VAL A 216 29.95 8.65 -0.56
CA VAL A 216 31.14 9.08 0.19
C VAL A 216 30.84 10.32 1.03
N LYS A 217 30.05 11.29 0.53
CA LYS A 217 29.62 12.45 1.33
C LYS A 217 28.72 12.06 2.50
N ILE A 218 27.79 11.13 2.29
CA ILE A 218 26.91 10.62 3.35
C ILE A 218 27.75 9.90 4.41
N ASP A 219 28.64 9.00 4.00
CA ASP A 219 29.52 8.27 4.93
C ASP A 219 30.42 9.24 5.70
N MET A 220 30.91 10.31 5.05
CA MET A 220 31.67 11.35 5.74
C MET A 220 30.83 12.11 6.78
N LEU A 221 29.60 12.48 6.43
CA LEU A 221 28.67 13.12 7.37
C LEU A 221 28.33 12.20 8.55
N VAL A 222 28.13 10.90 8.30
CA VAL A 222 27.79 9.93 9.35
C VAL A 222 28.98 9.70 10.30
N ASN A 223 30.18 9.49 9.76
CA ASN A 223 31.34 9.11 10.56
C ASN A 223 32.04 10.32 11.21
N TYR A 224 32.09 11.47 10.51
CA TYR A 224 32.89 12.62 10.92
C TYR A 224 32.05 13.89 11.17
N ASN A 225 30.73 13.85 10.94
CA ASN A 225 29.83 15.01 11.09
C ASN A 225 30.20 16.25 10.22
N LYS A 226 31.12 16.10 9.27
CA LYS A 226 31.56 17.15 8.34
C LYS A 226 31.95 16.53 6.99
N ILE A 227 31.76 17.28 5.91
CA ILE A 227 32.28 16.92 4.59
C ILE A 227 33.68 17.53 4.47
N GLY A 228 34.67 16.71 4.13
CA GLY A 228 36.06 17.16 3.98
C GLY A 228 36.84 16.28 3.03
N SER A 229 38.12 16.59 2.84
CA SER A 229 39.02 15.82 1.98
C SER A 229 40.04 15.07 2.82
N PHE A 230 40.11 13.75 2.66
CA PHE A 230 41.09 12.88 3.33
C PHE A 230 42.56 13.28 3.03
N LEU A 231 42.80 14.04 1.96
CA LEU A 231 44.13 14.49 1.58
C LEU A 231 44.54 15.80 2.27
N THR A 232 43.58 16.62 2.71
CA THR A 232 43.84 17.99 3.20
C THR A 232 43.45 18.18 4.65
N ASP A 233 42.39 17.53 5.11
CA ASP A 233 41.88 17.69 6.47
C ASP A 233 42.46 16.58 7.36
N LYS A 234 43.49 16.95 8.16
CA LYS A 234 44.17 16.01 9.08
C LYS A 234 43.24 15.40 10.13
N ASP A 235 42.14 16.08 10.47
CA ASP A 235 41.16 15.59 11.45
C ASP A 235 40.33 14.40 10.95
N ILE A 236 40.43 14.05 9.66
CA ILE A 236 39.61 13.01 9.00
C ILE A 236 40.45 11.74 8.70
N GLN A 237 41.78 11.82 8.84
CA GLN A 237 42.71 10.68 8.74
C GLN A 237 42.77 9.89 10.05
#